data_AF-A0A2P2MU83-F1
#
_entry.id   AF-A0A2P2MU83-F1
#
_cell.length_a   1.000
_cell.length_b   1.000
_cell.length_c   1.000
_cell.angle_alpha   90.00
_cell.angle_beta   90.00
_cell.angle_gamma   90.00
#
_symmetry.space_group_name_H-M   'P 1'
#
loop_
_entity.id
_entity.type
_entity.pdbx_description
1 polymer ?
#
loop_
_entity_poly.entity_id
_entity_poly.type
_entity_poly.pdbx_seq_one_letter_code
_entity_poly.pdbx_strand_id
1 'polypeptide(L)'
;MFVWTYLWYQVTRLVKEGTGRTTLAIGDGANDVGMIQEADIGIGISGVEGMQAVMASDFSISQFRFLEKLLVVHGHWCYKRIAQMICYFFYKNIAFGLTLFYFEAFTAFSGQSVYDDWYMLLFNVILTSLPVISLGVFEQDVSSEVCLQFPALYQQGPKNLFFDWYRILGWMGNGLYSSLIIFFLNIIIFYDQAFRTGGQTADMAAVGTAMFSCIICAVNCQIALTMSHFTWIQHLFVWGSIATWYLFLLLYGMISPIYSGNAYQILVEALGPAPLYWCTILLVTVSCNLPYLAHISFQRCFNPMDHHIIQEIKYYKKDVEDQQMWRRERSKARQETKIGLTVRVDAKIRQLRGKLNKKNATLTFHSCIAPPS
;
A
#
# COMPACT_ATOMS: atom_id res chain seq x y z
N MET A 1 22.94 -26.18 -29.01
CA MET A 1 22.68 -24.89 -28.34
C MET A 1 21.20 -24.50 -28.43
N PHE A 2 20.63 -24.25 -29.61
CA PHE A 2 19.22 -23.84 -29.79
C PHE A 2 18.16 -24.75 -29.14
N VAL A 3 18.30 -26.08 -29.20
CA VAL A 3 17.32 -27.02 -28.61
C VAL A 3 17.25 -26.89 -27.08
N TRP A 4 18.38 -26.60 -26.43
CA TRP A 4 18.45 -26.48 -24.97
C TRP A 4 17.80 -25.19 -24.49
N THR A 5 18.09 -24.06 -25.14
CA THR A 5 17.44 -22.78 -24.86
C THR A 5 15.92 -22.85 -25.02
N TYR A 6 15.46 -23.53 -26.08
CA TYR A 6 14.03 -23.71 -26.33
C TYR A 6 13.35 -24.61 -25.28
N LEU A 7 14.05 -25.62 -24.77
CA LEU A 7 13.53 -26.48 -23.72
C LEU A 7 13.34 -25.71 -22.39
N TRP A 8 14.31 -24.90 -21.98
CA TRP A 8 14.21 -24.09 -20.76
C TRP A 8 13.09 -23.05 -20.83
N TYR A 9 12.92 -22.44 -22.00
CA TYR A 9 11.76 -21.59 -22.30
C TYR A 9 10.43 -22.35 -22.09
N GLN A 10 10.26 -23.52 -22.72
CA GLN A 10 9.03 -24.29 -22.60
C GLN A 10 8.73 -24.74 -21.17
N VAL A 11 9.75 -25.16 -20.41
CA VAL A 11 9.60 -25.55 -19.01
C VAL A 11 9.12 -24.36 -18.18
N THR A 12 9.70 -23.17 -18.40
CA THR A 12 9.32 -21.95 -17.68
C THR A 12 7.88 -21.57 -17.96
N ARG A 13 7.48 -21.56 -19.24
CA ARG A 13 6.10 -21.31 -19.64
C ARG A 13 5.13 -22.31 -19.02
N LEU A 14 5.45 -23.61 -19.07
CA LEU A 14 4.61 -24.66 -18.48
C LEU A 14 4.45 -24.51 -16.96
N VAL A 15 5.49 -24.08 -16.25
CA VAL A 15 5.40 -23.83 -14.80
C VAL A 15 4.58 -22.58 -14.50
N LYS A 16 4.79 -21.51 -15.28
CA LYS A 16 4.04 -20.25 -15.16
C LYS A 16 2.54 -20.46 -15.39
N GLU A 17 2.18 -21.02 -16.55
CA GLU A 17 0.79 -21.30 -16.92
C GLU A 17 0.18 -22.40 -16.04
N GLY A 18 0.95 -23.44 -15.69
CA GLY A 18 0.44 -24.58 -14.94
C GLY A 18 0.25 -24.34 -13.45
N THR A 19 1.04 -23.45 -12.83
CA THR A 19 0.93 -23.13 -11.40
C THR A 19 0.23 -21.81 -11.12
N GLY A 20 0.19 -20.88 -12.09
CA GLY A 20 -0.36 -19.53 -11.91
C GLY A 20 0.39 -18.71 -10.85
N ARG A 21 1.63 -19.09 -10.53
CA ARG A 21 2.47 -18.40 -9.54
C ARG A 21 3.54 -17.59 -10.23
N THR A 22 3.98 -16.53 -9.54
CA THR A 22 5.11 -15.71 -10.00
C THR A 22 6.37 -16.57 -10.14
N THR A 23 6.95 -16.52 -11.33
CA THR A 23 8.15 -17.25 -11.71
C THR A 23 9.36 -16.32 -11.76
N LEU A 24 10.52 -16.82 -11.36
CA LEU A 24 11.78 -16.09 -11.39
C LEU A 24 12.83 -16.97 -12.07
N ALA A 25 13.48 -16.41 -13.09
CA ALA A 25 14.54 -17.09 -13.85
C ALA A 25 15.87 -16.37 -13.66
N ILE A 26 16.94 -17.14 -13.56
CA ILE A 26 18.30 -16.64 -13.35
C ILE A 26 19.19 -17.28 -14.41
N GLY A 27 20.01 -16.48 -15.08
CA GLY A 27 20.98 -16.98 -16.05
C GLY A 27 22.18 -16.07 -16.20
N ASP A 28 23.28 -16.61 -16.69
CA ASP A 28 24.56 -15.92 -16.91
C ASP A 28 24.94 -15.87 -18.39
N GLY A 29 24.39 -16.77 -19.21
CA GLY A 29 24.75 -16.92 -20.62
C GLY A 29 23.62 -16.65 -21.61
N ALA A 30 24.01 -16.57 -22.89
CA ALA A 30 23.09 -16.46 -24.03
C ALA A 30 22.03 -17.57 -24.07
N ASN A 31 22.36 -18.75 -23.52
CA ASN A 31 21.48 -19.91 -23.52
C ASN A 31 20.26 -19.74 -22.61
N ASP A 32 20.37 -18.86 -21.60
CA ASP A 32 19.33 -18.64 -20.60
C ASP A 32 18.42 -17.45 -20.96
N VAL A 33 18.76 -16.68 -22.00
CA VAL A 33 17.99 -15.50 -22.44
C VAL A 33 16.52 -15.86 -22.67
N GLY A 34 16.26 -16.98 -23.34
CA GLY A 34 14.89 -17.45 -23.58
C GLY A 34 14.15 -17.84 -22.29
N MET A 35 14.86 -18.35 -21.28
CA MET A 35 14.28 -18.67 -19.96
C MET A 35 13.99 -17.39 -19.16
N ILE A 36 14.93 -16.43 -19.17
CA ILE A 36 14.85 -15.15 -18.48
C ILE A 36 13.66 -14.32 -18.98
N GLN A 37 13.48 -14.25 -20.31
CA GLN A 37 12.40 -13.46 -20.93
C GLN A 37 11.00 -14.05 -20.71
N GLU A 38 10.88 -15.35 -20.47
CA GLU A 38 9.60 -16.01 -20.28
C GLU A 38 9.08 -15.93 -18.83
N ALA A 39 10.00 -15.88 -17.87
CA ALA A 39 9.66 -15.72 -16.46
C ALA A 39 9.05 -14.33 -16.17
N ASP A 40 8.32 -14.22 -15.06
CA ASP A 40 7.76 -12.92 -14.63
C ASP A 40 8.83 -11.95 -14.13
N ILE A 41 9.96 -12.49 -13.65
CA ILE A 41 11.11 -11.73 -13.19
C ILE A 41 12.38 -12.39 -13.73
N GLY A 42 13.11 -11.68 -14.58
CA GLY A 42 14.38 -12.12 -15.16
C GLY A 42 15.58 -11.54 -14.43
N ILE A 43 16.53 -12.39 -14.01
CA ILE A 43 17.77 -11.96 -13.35
C ILE A 43 19.00 -12.43 -14.13
N GLY A 44 19.82 -11.49 -14.58
CA GLY A 44 21.08 -11.75 -15.25
C GLY A 44 22.26 -11.73 -14.27
N ILE A 45 23.08 -12.77 -14.27
CA ILE A 45 24.36 -12.77 -13.56
C ILE A 45 25.44 -12.21 -14.49
N SER A 46 26.09 -11.12 -14.09
CA SER A 46 27.20 -10.54 -14.83
C SER A 46 28.45 -11.40 -14.68
N GLY A 47 28.76 -12.16 -15.73
CA GLY A 47 29.96 -12.99 -15.84
C GLY A 47 30.95 -12.46 -16.87
N VAL A 48 32.12 -13.11 -16.94
CA VAL A 48 33.17 -12.79 -17.93
C VAL A 48 32.82 -13.32 -19.33
N GLU A 49 31.97 -14.35 -19.40
CA GLU A 49 31.68 -15.10 -20.64
C GLU A 49 30.64 -14.44 -21.56
N GLY A 50 29.91 -13.41 -21.09
CA GLY A 50 29.02 -12.64 -21.96
C GLY A 50 28.03 -11.73 -21.22
N MET A 51 27.63 -10.63 -21.86
CA MET A 51 26.63 -9.68 -21.33
C MET A 51 25.20 -9.95 -21.84
N GLN A 52 24.98 -10.99 -22.64
CA GLN A 52 23.69 -11.20 -23.31
C GLN A 52 22.55 -11.52 -22.32
N ALA A 53 22.81 -12.33 -21.29
CA ALA A 53 21.82 -12.59 -20.23
C ALA A 53 21.48 -11.32 -19.44
N VAL A 54 22.51 -10.49 -19.15
CA VAL A 54 22.34 -9.22 -18.44
C VAL A 54 21.49 -8.24 -19.23
N MET A 55 21.76 -8.09 -20.53
CA MET A 55 20.98 -7.18 -21.40
C MET A 55 19.54 -7.62 -21.61
N ALA A 56 19.25 -8.91 -21.45
CA ALA A 56 17.91 -9.48 -21.61
C ALA A 56 17.16 -9.66 -20.27
N SER A 57 17.75 -9.25 -19.14
CA SER A 57 17.18 -9.41 -17.79
C SER A 57 16.63 -8.10 -17.23
N ASP A 58 15.64 -8.19 -16.33
CA ASP A 58 15.09 -7.03 -15.61
C ASP A 58 16.06 -6.49 -14.56
N PHE A 59 16.79 -7.41 -13.90
CA PHE A 59 17.79 -7.08 -12.89
C PHE A 59 19.12 -7.76 -13.18
N SER A 60 20.21 -7.00 -13.06
CA SER A 60 21.57 -7.55 -13.15
C SER A 60 22.23 -7.61 -11.77
N ILE A 61 22.80 -8.77 -11.45
CA ILE A 61 23.62 -8.97 -10.25
C ILE A 61 24.99 -9.52 -10.63
N SER A 62 26.05 -9.18 -9.91
CA SER A 62 27.40 -9.70 -10.22
C SER A 62 27.65 -11.10 -9.65
N GLN A 63 26.99 -11.47 -8.56
CA GLN A 63 27.17 -12.76 -7.89
C GLN A 63 25.83 -13.28 -7.38
N PHE A 64 25.65 -14.60 -7.43
CA PHE A 64 24.44 -15.27 -6.93
C PHE A 64 24.12 -14.94 -5.47
N ARG A 65 25.13 -14.68 -4.63
CA ARG A 65 24.96 -14.27 -3.22
C ARG A 65 24.10 -13.01 -3.06
N PHE A 66 24.09 -12.08 -4.02
CA PHE A 66 23.30 -10.85 -3.92
C PHE A 66 21.80 -11.07 -4.16
N LEU A 67 21.42 -12.21 -4.72
CA LEU A 67 20.02 -12.59 -4.94
C LEU A 67 19.22 -12.64 -3.63
N GLU A 68 19.82 -13.16 -2.56
CA GLU A 68 19.17 -13.24 -1.24
C GLU A 68 18.77 -11.84 -0.75
N LYS A 69 19.68 -10.86 -0.86
CA LYS A 69 19.41 -9.48 -0.46
C LYS A 69 18.43 -8.77 -1.40
N LEU A 70 18.48 -9.07 -2.70
CA LEU A 70 17.53 -8.53 -3.67
C LEU A 70 16.10 -8.97 -3.34
N LEU A 71 15.88 -10.27 -3.16
CA LEU A 71 14.54 -10.81 -2.92
C LEU A 71 14.03 -10.51 -1.51
N VAL A 72 14.79 -10.91 -0.49
CA VAL A 72 14.31 -10.88 0.90
C VAL A 72 14.19 -9.45 1.43
N VAL A 73 15.10 -8.56 1.05
CA VAL A 73 15.07 -7.15 1.51
C VAL A 73 14.27 -6.29 0.55
N HIS A 74 14.72 -6.16 -0.70
CA HIS A 74 14.11 -5.21 -1.64
C HIS A 74 12.74 -5.69 -2.12
N GLY A 75 12.57 -6.99 -2.37
CA GLY A 75 11.27 -7.57 -2.73
C GLY A 75 10.22 -7.39 -1.63
N HIS A 76 10.57 -7.67 -0.38
CA HIS A 76 9.68 -7.45 0.78
C HIS A 76 9.27 -5.98 0.93
N TRP A 77 10.26 -5.07 0.91
CA TRP A 77 9.99 -3.64 1.03
C TRP A 77 9.14 -3.11 -0.12
N CYS A 78 9.47 -3.48 -1.37
CA CYS A 78 8.74 -3.03 -2.55
C CYS A 78 7.29 -3.50 -2.53
N TYR A 79 7.06 -4.79 -2.21
CA TYR A 79 5.70 -5.34 -2.08
C TYR A 79 4.89 -4.58 -1.03
N LYS A 80 5.45 -4.37 0.17
CA LYS A 80 4.75 -3.68 1.25
C LYS A 80 4.47 -2.21 0.92
N ARG A 81 5.45 -1.49 0.37
CA ARG A 81 5.34 -0.10 -0.07
C ARG A 81 4.24 0.08 -1.11
N ILE A 82 4.25 -0.72 -2.17
CA ILE A 82 3.26 -0.63 -3.24
C ILE A 82 1.87 -0.98 -2.69
N ALA A 83 1.73 -2.04 -1.89
CA ALA A 83 0.45 -2.42 -1.31
C ALA A 83 -0.15 -1.32 -0.42
N GLN A 84 0.67 -0.73 0.47
CA GLN A 84 0.25 0.38 1.33
C GLN A 84 -0.09 1.64 0.52
N MET A 85 0.73 1.97 -0.47
CA MET A 85 0.53 3.11 -1.37
C MET A 85 -0.81 2.99 -2.11
N ILE A 86 -1.12 1.83 -2.69
CA ILE A 86 -2.38 1.60 -3.41
C ILE A 86 -3.58 1.69 -2.47
N CYS A 87 -3.53 1.02 -1.31
CA CYS A 87 -4.61 1.05 -0.33
C CYS A 87 -4.91 2.47 0.14
N TYR A 88 -3.87 3.24 0.45
CA TYR A 88 -4.00 4.63 0.85
C TYR A 88 -4.47 5.52 -0.30
N PHE A 89 -4.03 5.25 -1.53
CA PHE A 89 -4.50 5.97 -2.71
C PHE A 89 -6.02 5.82 -2.89
N PHE A 90 -6.56 4.61 -2.74
CA PHE A 90 -8.02 4.41 -2.77
C PHE A 90 -8.72 5.16 -1.63
N TYR A 91 -8.20 5.05 -0.41
CA TYR A 91 -8.74 5.76 0.76
C TYR A 91 -8.86 7.28 0.51
N LYS A 92 -7.77 7.95 0.10
CA LYS A 92 -7.76 9.41 -0.06
C LYS A 92 -8.70 9.88 -1.18
N ASN A 93 -8.77 9.13 -2.28
CA ASN A 93 -9.59 9.50 -3.44
C ASN A 93 -11.07 9.30 -3.15
N ILE A 94 -11.43 8.24 -2.41
CA ILE A 94 -12.81 8.02 -1.95
C ILE A 94 -13.19 9.08 -0.92
N ALA A 95 -12.32 9.36 0.05
CA ALA A 95 -12.56 10.39 1.06
C ALA A 95 -12.81 11.76 0.42
N PHE A 96 -12.02 12.15 -0.57
CA PHE A 96 -12.20 13.39 -1.32
C PHE A 96 -13.43 13.35 -2.24
N GLY A 97 -13.51 12.37 -3.15
CA GLY A 97 -14.54 12.32 -4.19
C GLY A 97 -15.96 12.16 -3.65
N LEU A 98 -16.14 11.43 -2.54
CA LEU A 98 -17.47 11.29 -1.94
C LEU A 98 -17.97 12.57 -1.26
N THR A 99 -17.08 13.45 -0.77
CA THR A 99 -17.53 14.73 -0.20
C THR A 99 -18.16 15.63 -1.26
N LEU A 100 -17.63 15.63 -2.48
CA LEU A 100 -18.25 16.28 -3.64
C LEU A 100 -19.61 15.65 -3.96
N PHE A 101 -19.66 14.32 -4.00
CA PHE A 101 -20.90 13.60 -4.28
C PHE A 101 -22.02 13.91 -3.27
N TYR A 102 -21.70 13.98 -1.97
CA TYR A 102 -22.67 14.34 -0.94
C TYR A 102 -23.12 15.80 -1.05
N PHE A 103 -22.22 16.71 -1.44
CA PHE A 103 -22.56 18.10 -1.66
C PHE A 103 -23.52 18.27 -2.83
N GLU A 104 -23.27 17.60 -3.97
CA GLU A 104 -24.18 17.60 -5.11
C GLU A 104 -25.56 17.05 -4.74
N ALA A 105 -25.62 15.98 -3.93
CA ALA A 105 -26.89 15.47 -3.43
C ALA A 105 -27.61 16.50 -2.52
N PHE A 106 -26.86 17.24 -1.70
CA PHE A 106 -27.40 18.28 -0.81
C PHE A 106 -27.95 19.49 -1.56
N THR A 107 -27.36 19.85 -2.71
CA THR A 107 -27.82 20.94 -3.59
C THR A 107 -28.86 20.49 -4.62
N ALA A 108 -29.44 19.30 -4.45
CA ALA A 108 -30.41 18.71 -5.39
C ALA A 108 -29.86 18.54 -6.83
N PHE A 109 -28.58 18.18 -6.94
CA PHE A 109 -27.85 17.95 -8.19
C PHE A 109 -27.85 19.18 -9.12
N SER A 110 -27.68 20.37 -8.54
CA SER A 110 -27.59 21.62 -9.30
C SER A 110 -26.31 21.75 -10.14
N GLY A 111 -25.30 20.90 -9.92
CA GLY A 111 -24.00 20.95 -10.58
C GLY A 111 -23.06 22.02 -10.00
N GLN A 112 -23.39 22.55 -8.82
CA GLN A 112 -22.57 23.54 -8.15
C GLN A 112 -21.48 22.87 -7.32
N SER A 113 -20.21 23.13 -7.65
CA SER A 113 -19.07 22.62 -6.88
C SER A 113 -18.88 23.39 -5.58
N VAL A 114 -18.66 22.66 -4.48
CA VAL A 114 -18.26 23.21 -3.18
C VAL A 114 -16.77 23.59 -3.11
N TYR A 115 -15.94 22.99 -3.97
CA TYR A 115 -14.52 23.28 -4.03
C TYR A 115 -14.19 24.12 -5.26
N ASP A 116 -13.29 25.08 -5.08
CA ASP A 116 -12.69 25.85 -6.17
C ASP A 116 -11.84 24.91 -7.06
N ASP A 117 -11.86 25.15 -8.37
CA ASP A 117 -11.15 24.33 -9.36
C ASP A 117 -9.64 24.26 -9.09
N TRP A 118 -9.04 25.37 -8.62
CA TRP A 118 -7.63 25.40 -8.25
C TRP A 118 -7.35 24.53 -7.03
N TYR A 119 -8.29 24.42 -6.10
CA TYR A 119 -8.15 23.57 -4.91
C TYR A 119 -8.12 22.10 -5.34
N MET A 120 -9.05 21.70 -6.21
CA MET A 120 -9.13 20.33 -6.72
C MET A 120 -7.88 19.92 -7.50
N LEU A 121 -7.31 20.82 -8.31
CA LEU A 121 -6.07 20.58 -9.02
C LEU A 121 -4.88 20.44 -8.05
N LEU A 122 -4.77 21.35 -7.09
CA LEU A 122 -3.69 21.36 -6.10
C LEU A 122 -3.70 20.12 -5.20
N PHE A 123 -4.90 19.62 -4.84
CA PHE A 123 -5.09 18.41 -4.04
C PHE A 123 -4.38 17.21 -4.64
N ASN A 124 -4.64 16.95 -5.92
CA ASN A 124 -4.18 15.75 -6.61
C ASN A 124 -2.69 15.84 -6.97
N VAL A 125 -2.23 17.02 -7.39
CA VAL A 125 -0.89 17.17 -7.98
C VAL A 125 0.19 17.34 -6.92
N ILE A 126 -0.04 18.13 -5.86
CA ILE A 126 1.02 18.53 -4.93
C ILE A 126 0.73 18.02 -3.51
N LEU A 127 -0.46 18.32 -2.99
CA LEU A 127 -0.71 18.18 -1.55
C LEU A 127 -0.85 16.73 -1.09
N THR A 128 -1.33 15.84 -1.95
CA THR A 128 -1.57 14.44 -1.58
C THR A 128 -0.77 13.43 -2.40
N SER A 129 -0.01 13.86 -3.40
CA SER A 129 0.88 12.98 -4.17
C SER A 129 2.23 12.81 -3.47
N LEU A 130 2.82 13.91 -2.99
CA LEU A 130 4.16 13.91 -2.37
C LEU A 130 4.22 13.04 -1.10
N PRO A 131 3.27 13.10 -0.15
CA PRO A 131 3.27 12.20 1.00
C PRO A 131 3.10 10.73 0.59
N VAL A 132 2.29 10.45 -0.44
CA VAL A 132 2.04 9.09 -0.94
C VAL A 132 3.27 8.50 -1.62
N ILE A 133 3.96 9.30 -2.42
CA ILE A 133 5.23 8.92 -3.04
C ILE A 133 6.28 8.71 -1.96
N SER A 134 6.31 9.57 -0.93
CA SER A 134 7.24 9.40 0.19
C SER A 134 7.02 8.07 0.93
N LEU A 135 5.76 7.70 1.20
CA LEU A 135 5.41 6.38 1.74
C LEU A 135 5.83 5.25 0.77
N GLY A 136 5.59 5.40 -0.52
CA GLY A 136 5.95 4.40 -1.53
C GLY A 136 7.45 4.18 -1.72
N VAL A 137 8.29 5.16 -1.38
CA VAL A 137 9.74 5.12 -1.66
C VAL A 137 10.57 4.90 -0.39
N PHE A 138 10.28 5.63 0.68
CA PHE A 138 11.15 5.69 1.86
C PHE A 138 10.71 4.80 3.01
N GLU A 139 9.51 4.23 2.95
CA GLU A 139 8.99 3.41 4.03
C GLU A 139 9.83 2.15 4.26
N GLN A 140 10.22 1.93 5.50
CA GLN A 140 10.97 0.73 5.92
C GLN A 140 10.30 0.19 7.17
N ASP A 141 9.70 -0.99 7.06
CA ASP A 141 9.05 -1.60 8.21
C ASP A 141 10.06 -2.25 9.15
N VAL A 142 11.07 -2.91 8.60
CA VAL A 142 12.16 -3.54 9.35
C VAL A 142 13.48 -3.28 8.62
N SER A 143 14.57 -3.11 9.38
CA SER A 143 15.90 -2.88 8.81
C SER A 143 16.39 -4.07 7.98
N SER A 144 17.22 -3.78 6.97
CA SER A 144 17.72 -4.77 6.01
C SER A 144 18.42 -5.98 6.66
N GLU A 145 19.17 -5.74 7.73
CA GLU A 145 19.86 -6.79 8.50
C GLU A 145 18.89 -7.79 9.13
N VAL A 146 17.74 -7.33 9.59
CA VAL A 146 16.74 -8.20 10.23
C VAL A 146 15.95 -8.96 9.19
N CYS A 147 15.61 -8.32 8.07
CA CYS A 147 14.98 -9.02 6.94
C CYS A 147 15.83 -10.23 6.51
N LEU A 148 17.16 -10.09 6.43
CA LEU A 148 18.08 -11.19 6.13
C LEU A 148 18.16 -12.24 7.25
N GLN A 149 17.94 -11.86 8.51
CA GLN A 149 17.90 -12.80 9.62
C GLN A 149 16.58 -13.60 9.61
N PHE A 150 15.46 -12.99 9.23
CA PHE A 150 14.11 -13.55 9.24
C PHE A 150 13.53 -13.65 7.82
N PRO A 151 13.98 -14.63 7.01
CA PRO A 151 13.48 -14.80 5.64
C PRO A 151 11.98 -15.19 5.59
N ALA A 152 11.38 -15.58 6.71
CA ALA A 152 9.94 -15.83 6.81
C ALA A 152 9.09 -14.60 6.46
N LEU A 153 9.60 -13.38 6.70
CA LEU A 153 8.91 -12.13 6.32
C LEU A 153 8.64 -12.06 4.82
N TYR A 154 9.55 -12.58 3.99
CA TYR A 154 9.36 -12.62 2.55
C TYR A 154 8.16 -13.48 2.14
N GLN A 155 7.78 -14.50 2.92
CA GLN A 155 6.62 -15.34 2.59
C GLN A 155 5.28 -14.58 2.60
N GLN A 156 5.22 -13.41 3.23
CA GLN A 156 4.03 -12.57 3.25
C GLN A 156 3.66 -12.07 1.83
N GLY A 157 4.66 -11.89 0.96
CA GLY A 157 4.49 -11.50 -0.45
C GLY A 157 3.82 -12.58 -1.29
N PRO A 158 4.42 -13.77 -1.45
CA PRO A 158 3.82 -14.88 -2.21
C PRO A 158 2.47 -15.37 -1.67
N LYS A 159 2.17 -15.17 -0.38
CA LYS A 159 0.86 -15.44 0.23
C LYS A 159 -0.15 -14.30 0.02
N ASN A 160 0.28 -13.22 -0.61
CA ASN A 160 -0.48 -12.03 -0.93
C ASN A 160 -1.21 -11.37 0.26
N LEU A 161 -0.59 -11.37 1.44
CA LEU A 161 -1.26 -10.94 2.68
C LEU A 161 -1.59 -9.44 2.74
N PHE A 162 -0.82 -8.60 2.04
CA PHE A 162 -1.00 -7.15 2.10
C PHE A 162 -1.88 -6.59 0.97
N PHE A 163 -2.07 -7.34 -0.11
CA PHE A 163 -2.88 -6.99 -1.27
C PHE A 163 -4.03 -7.99 -1.45
N ASP A 164 -4.76 -8.22 -0.36
CA ASP A 164 -6.00 -8.98 -0.35
C ASP A 164 -7.19 -8.03 -0.57
N TRP A 165 -8.23 -8.53 -1.26
CA TRP A 165 -9.42 -7.74 -1.59
C TRP A 165 -10.13 -7.23 -0.34
N TYR A 166 -10.17 -8.04 0.72
CA TYR A 166 -10.74 -7.64 2.01
C TYR A 166 -10.03 -6.42 2.61
N ARG A 167 -8.71 -6.33 2.46
CA ARG A 167 -7.93 -5.20 2.97
C ARG A 167 -8.19 -3.95 2.14
N ILE A 168 -8.23 -4.07 0.81
CA ILE A 168 -8.56 -2.97 -0.09
C ILE A 168 -9.96 -2.45 0.23
N LEU A 169 -10.96 -3.33 0.35
CA LEU A 169 -12.32 -2.96 0.75
C LEU A 169 -12.38 -2.32 2.14
N GLY A 170 -11.58 -2.79 3.10
CA GLY A 170 -11.45 -2.17 4.42
C GLY A 170 -10.95 -0.72 4.33
N TRP A 171 -9.93 -0.46 3.50
CA TRP A 171 -9.45 0.90 3.24
C TRP A 171 -10.46 1.77 2.50
N MET A 172 -11.21 1.21 1.54
CA MET A 172 -12.30 1.89 0.86
C MET A 172 -13.43 2.25 1.84
N GLY A 173 -13.80 1.32 2.73
CA GLY A 173 -14.79 1.54 3.78
C GLY A 173 -14.34 2.61 4.78
N ASN A 174 -13.06 2.64 5.14
CA ASN A 174 -12.51 3.72 5.96
C ASN A 174 -12.58 5.09 5.24
N GLY A 175 -12.38 5.09 3.92
CA GLY A 175 -12.53 6.29 3.08
C GLY A 175 -13.97 6.79 3.05
N LEU A 176 -14.93 5.88 2.91
CA LEU A 176 -16.37 6.16 2.98
C LEU A 176 -16.77 6.72 4.35
N TYR A 177 -16.26 6.13 5.44
CA TYR A 177 -16.51 6.65 6.78
C TYR A 177 -15.95 8.07 6.94
N SER A 178 -14.70 8.28 6.51
CA SER A 178 -14.04 9.58 6.64
C SER A 178 -14.73 10.66 5.82
N SER A 179 -15.18 10.37 4.59
CA SER A 179 -15.95 11.34 3.79
C SER A 179 -17.27 11.73 4.44
N LEU A 180 -18.00 10.77 5.03
CA LEU A 180 -19.24 11.04 5.75
C LEU A 180 -18.99 11.97 6.94
N ILE A 181 -18.00 11.64 7.78
CA ILE A 181 -17.63 12.45 8.95
C ILE A 181 -17.21 13.87 8.52
N ILE A 182 -16.35 13.98 7.51
CA ILE A 182 -15.90 15.29 7.00
C ILE A 182 -17.08 16.12 6.51
N PHE A 183 -17.95 15.54 5.68
CA PHE A 183 -19.09 16.26 5.11
C PHE A 183 -20.11 16.66 6.17
N PHE A 184 -20.65 15.68 6.92
CA PHE A 184 -21.73 15.94 7.86
C PHE A 184 -21.30 16.83 9.03
N LEU A 185 -20.10 16.64 9.59
CA LEU A 185 -19.65 17.52 10.69
C LEU A 185 -19.42 18.95 10.21
N ASN A 186 -18.84 19.16 9.02
CA ASN A 186 -18.70 20.52 8.50
C ASN A 186 -20.07 21.16 8.25
N ILE A 187 -21.01 20.47 7.61
CA ILE A 187 -22.36 21.02 7.38
C ILE A 187 -23.06 21.33 8.71
N ILE A 188 -23.05 20.41 9.68
CA ILE A 188 -23.71 20.64 10.98
C ILE A 188 -23.13 21.85 11.73
N ILE A 189 -21.81 22.03 11.70
CA ILE A 189 -21.15 23.12 12.42
C ILE A 189 -21.38 24.47 11.73
N PHE A 190 -21.36 24.51 10.39
CA PHE A 190 -21.35 25.77 9.64
C PHE A 190 -22.73 26.20 9.09
N TYR A 191 -23.75 25.33 9.07
CA TYR A 191 -25.03 25.62 8.41
C TYR A 191 -25.88 26.67 9.13
N ASP A 192 -25.93 26.65 10.46
CA ASP A 192 -26.84 27.52 11.24
C ASP A 192 -26.13 28.38 12.31
N GLN A 193 -24.81 28.20 12.50
CA GLN A 193 -24.08 28.92 13.54
C GLN A 193 -23.45 30.22 13.03
N ALA A 194 -23.52 31.25 13.88
CA ALA A 194 -22.75 32.47 13.71
C ALA A 194 -21.25 32.14 13.78
N PHE A 195 -20.60 32.17 12.64
CA PHE A 195 -19.22 31.76 12.48
C PHE A 195 -18.21 32.83 12.95
N ARG A 196 -18.59 34.11 12.82
CA ARG A 196 -17.76 35.27 13.19
C ARG A 196 -18.25 35.92 14.49
N THR A 197 -17.34 36.57 15.20
CA THR A 197 -17.63 37.41 16.39
C THR A 197 -18.66 38.52 16.11
N GLY A 198 -18.83 38.91 14.84
CA GLY A 198 -19.85 39.85 14.37
C GLY A 198 -21.21 39.24 14.01
N GLY A 199 -21.47 37.96 14.28
CA GLY A 199 -22.78 37.33 14.04
C GLY A 199 -23.06 36.90 12.59
N GLN A 200 -22.07 36.99 11.69
CA GLN A 200 -22.23 36.61 10.28
C GLN A 200 -22.16 35.09 10.09
N THR A 201 -23.03 34.56 9.23
CA THR A 201 -23.04 33.15 8.81
C THR A 201 -21.93 32.88 7.79
N ALA A 202 -21.52 31.61 7.69
CA ALA A 202 -20.48 31.20 6.74
C ALA A 202 -21.04 31.17 5.31
N ASP A 203 -20.37 31.86 4.39
CA ASP A 203 -20.67 31.73 2.96
C ASP A 203 -20.19 30.37 2.43
N MET A 204 -20.76 29.93 1.31
CA MET A 204 -20.47 28.63 0.70
C MET A 204 -18.97 28.44 0.43
N ALA A 205 -18.27 29.49 -0.02
CA ALA A 205 -16.83 29.45 -0.24
C ALA A 205 -16.06 29.21 1.07
N ALA A 206 -16.53 29.75 2.20
CA ALA A 206 -15.90 29.56 3.51
C ALA A 206 -16.12 28.13 4.01
N VAL A 207 -17.34 27.60 3.85
CA VAL A 207 -17.66 26.19 4.19
C VAL A 207 -16.84 25.23 3.33
N GLY A 208 -16.75 25.47 2.02
CA GLY A 208 -15.96 24.65 1.11
C GLY A 208 -14.47 24.67 1.43
N THR A 209 -13.90 25.84 1.71
CA THR A 209 -12.50 25.97 2.13
C THR A 209 -12.24 25.30 3.48
N ALA A 210 -13.18 25.39 4.42
CA ALA A 210 -13.08 24.74 5.72
C ALA A 210 -13.11 23.22 5.62
N MET A 211 -14.07 22.70 4.86
CA MET A 211 -14.19 21.27 4.60
C MET A 211 -12.95 20.73 3.89
N PHE A 212 -12.42 21.45 2.90
CA PHE A 212 -11.22 21.05 2.19
C PHE A 212 -9.96 21.06 3.09
N SER A 213 -9.86 22.04 3.99
CA SER A 213 -8.81 22.06 5.03
C SER A 213 -8.90 20.83 5.94
N CYS A 214 -10.12 20.43 6.32
CA CYS A 214 -10.36 19.21 7.10
C CYS A 214 -9.93 17.95 6.33
N ILE A 215 -10.20 17.85 5.02
CA ILE A 215 -9.74 16.72 4.19
C ILE A 215 -8.22 16.63 4.21
N ILE A 216 -7.52 17.74 3.96
CA ILE A 216 -6.05 17.75 3.92
C ILE A 216 -5.48 17.32 5.27
N CYS A 217 -5.97 17.87 6.37
CA CYS A 217 -5.49 17.49 7.71
C CYS A 217 -5.82 16.04 8.05
N ALA A 218 -7.03 15.56 7.77
CA ALA A 218 -7.44 14.19 8.04
C ALA A 218 -6.61 13.17 7.25
N VAL A 219 -6.42 13.41 5.94
CA VAL A 219 -5.65 12.55 5.04
C VAL A 219 -4.16 12.56 5.41
N ASN A 220 -3.56 13.72 5.67
CA ASN A 220 -2.14 13.80 6.10
C ASN A 220 -1.91 13.19 7.51
N CYS A 221 -2.89 13.30 8.42
CA CYS A 221 -2.81 12.61 9.70
C CYS A 221 -2.89 11.08 9.50
N GLN A 222 -3.81 10.61 8.66
CA GLN A 222 -3.97 9.18 8.35
C GLN A 222 -2.70 8.56 7.79
N ILE A 223 -1.99 9.24 6.86
CA ILE A 223 -0.73 8.71 6.33
C ILE A 223 0.38 8.71 7.38
N ALA A 224 0.47 9.75 8.21
CA ALA A 224 1.45 9.81 9.29
C ALA A 224 1.25 8.66 10.29
N LEU A 225 -0.01 8.30 10.59
CA LEU A 225 -0.35 7.16 11.44
C LEU A 225 -0.08 5.80 10.80
N THR A 226 -0.05 5.74 9.47
CA THR A 226 0.20 4.52 8.70
C THR A 226 1.70 4.22 8.57
N MET A 227 2.54 5.26 8.61
CA MET A 227 4.00 5.15 8.54
C MET A 227 4.57 4.46 9.78
N SER A 228 5.41 3.44 9.59
CA SER A 228 6.10 2.71 10.66
C SER A 228 7.43 3.37 11.04
N HIS A 229 8.13 3.95 10.08
CA HIS A 229 9.44 4.58 10.30
C HIS A 229 9.42 6.02 9.78
N PHE A 230 9.23 6.98 10.69
CA PHE A 230 9.04 8.38 10.33
C PHE A 230 10.38 9.13 10.16
N THR A 231 10.86 9.18 8.92
CA THR A 231 12.09 9.88 8.53
C THR A 231 11.90 11.39 8.47
N TRP A 232 13.01 12.15 8.54
CA TRP A 232 12.99 13.61 8.32
C TRP A 232 12.35 14.00 6.98
N ILE A 233 12.60 13.22 5.92
CA ILE A 233 12.03 13.48 4.58
C ILE A 233 10.50 13.31 4.61
N GLN A 234 9.99 12.27 5.28
CA GLN A 234 8.55 12.07 5.43
C GLN A 234 7.91 13.16 6.28
N HIS A 235 8.57 13.61 7.36
CA HIS A 235 8.15 14.79 8.12
C HIS A 235 8.03 16.01 7.21
N LEU A 236 9.06 16.28 6.40
CA LEU A 236 9.07 17.41 5.50
C LEU A 236 7.92 17.34 4.48
N PHE A 237 7.59 16.17 3.94
CA PHE A 237 6.48 16.05 2.99
C PHE A 237 5.10 16.13 3.64
N VAL A 238 4.90 15.54 4.83
CA VAL A 238 3.62 15.59 5.55
C VAL A 238 3.35 16.98 6.12
N TRP A 239 4.32 17.61 6.79
CA TRP A 239 4.16 18.97 7.31
C TRP A 239 4.24 20.01 6.19
N GLY A 240 5.08 19.77 5.19
CA GLY A 240 5.19 20.61 4.01
C GLY A 240 3.91 20.64 3.18
N SER A 241 3.16 19.55 3.07
CA SER A 241 1.86 19.56 2.37
C SER A 241 0.86 20.46 3.12
N ILE A 242 0.77 20.34 4.45
CA ILE A 242 -0.11 21.19 5.26
C ILE A 242 0.32 22.65 5.17
N ALA A 243 1.62 22.95 5.28
CA ALA A 243 2.14 24.30 5.16
C ALA A 243 1.89 24.89 3.75
N THR A 244 2.06 24.08 2.70
CA THR A 244 1.80 24.48 1.31
C THR A 244 0.32 24.81 1.11
N TRP A 245 -0.61 24.09 1.75
CA TRP A 245 -2.04 24.41 1.69
C TRP A 245 -2.34 25.80 2.25
N TYR A 246 -1.85 26.11 3.46
CA TYR A 246 -2.07 27.43 4.06
C TYR A 246 -1.34 28.54 3.32
N LEU A 247 -0.12 28.28 2.82
CA LEU A 247 0.61 29.22 1.99
C LEU A 247 -0.15 29.52 0.69
N PHE A 248 -0.71 28.49 0.06
CA PHE A 248 -1.54 28.64 -1.13
C PHE A 248 -2.80 29.46 -0.83
N LEU A 249 -3.51 29.18 0.26
CA LEU A 249 -4.67 29.97 0.67
C LEU A 249 -4.32 31.45 0.91
N LEU A 250 -3.17 31.75 1.51
CA LEU A 250 -2.69 33.12 1.68
C LEU A 250 -2.40 33.79 0.33
N LEU A 251 -1.62 33.14 -0.52
CA LEU A 251 -1.22 33.70 -1.82
C LEU A 251 -2.42 33.87 -2.75
N TYR A 252 -3.29 32.86 -2.87
CA TYR A 252 -4.49 32.91 -3.70
C TYR A 252 -5.48 33.98 -3.19
N GLY A 253 -5.60 34.12 -1.87
CA GLY A 253 -6.42 35.16 -1.25
C GLY A 253 -5.87 36.59 -1.42
N MET A 254 -4.59 36.77 -1.76
CA MET A 254 -3.98 38.06 -2.06
C MET A 254 -4.08 38.47 -3.54
N ILE A 255 -4.41 37.53 -4.43
CA ILE A 255 -4.58 37.82 -5.86
C ILE A 255 -5.84 38.67 -6.06
N SER A 256 -5.84 39.52 -7.09
CA SER A 256 -6.98 40.38 -7.43
C SER A 256 -8.31 39.59 -7.49
N PRO A 257 -9.43 40.14 -7.00
CA PRO A 257 -10.76 39.51 -7.01
C PRO A 257 -11.23 39.03 -8.39
N ILE A 258 -10.65 39.59 -9.46
CA ILE A 258 -10.92 39.20 -10.86
C ILE A 258 -10.53 37.74 -11.12
N TYR A 259 -9.49 37.23 -10.46
CA TYR A 259 -9.00 35.86 -10.61
C TYR A 259 -9.39 34.95 -9.45
N SER A 260 -9.48 35.48 -8.23
CA SER A 260 -9.81 34.68 -7.04
C SER A 260 -11.32 34.55 -6.78
N GLY A 261 -12.16 35.38 -7.41
CA GLY A 261 -13.60 35.39 -7.20
C GLY A 261 -13.96 35.45 -5.70
N ASN A 262 -14.73 34.47 -5.24
CA ASN A 262 -15.21 34.35 -3.85
C ASN A 262 -14.14 33.88 -2.85
N ALA A 263 -12.92 33.55 -3.30
CA ALA A 263 -11.81 33.14 -2.43
C ALA A 263 -10.90 34.30 -1.99
N TYR A 264 -11.22 35.55 -2.38
CA TYR A 264 -10.45 36.72 -1.97
C TYR A 264 -10.42 36.87 -0.45
N GLN A 265 -9.21 36.94 0.11
CA GLN A 265 -8.92 37.08 1.56
C GLN A 265 -9.67 36.12 2.51
N ILE A 266 -10.14 34.97 2.02
CA ILE A 266 -11.01 34.07 2.80
C ILE A 266 -10.33 33.52 4.07
N LEU A 267 -9.03 33.24 4.00
CA LEU A 267 -8.28 32.75 5.16
C LEU A 267 -8.05 33.85 6.20
N VAL A 268 -7.72 35.07 5.78
CA VAL A 268 -7.34 36.16 6.70
C VAL A 268 -8.57 36.81 7.33
N GLU A 269 -9.65 36.98 6.57
CA GLU A 269 -10.84 37.69 7.03
C GLU A 269 -11.95 36.77 7.53
N ALA A 270 -12.12 35.59 6.92
CA ALA A 270 -13.20 34.67 7.29
C ALA A 270 -12.75 33.60 8.28
N LEU A 271 -11.76 32.80 7.90
CA LEU A 271 -11.48 31.53 8.58
C LEU A 271 -10.50 31.68 9.75
N GLY A 272 -9.41 32.40 9.54
CA GLY A 272 -8.31 32.54 10.50
C GLY A 272 -8.72 33.14 11.85
N PRO A 273 -9.50 34.26 11.87
CA PRO A 273 -9.95 34.88 13.12
C PRO A 273 -10.98 34.05 13.89
N ALA A 274 -11.64 33.09 13.26
CA ALA A 274 -12.72 32.32 13.85
C ALA A 274 -12.16 31.09 14.60
N PRO A 275 -12.28 31.01 15.94
CA PRO A 275 -11.81 29.84 16.69
C PRO A 275 -12.53 28.54 16.27
N LEU A 276 -13.79 28.67 15.85
CA LEU A 276 -14.61 27.54 15.41
C LEU A 276 -13.96 26.79 14.24
N TYR A 277 -13.31 27.50 13.30
CA TYR A 277 -12.63 26.88 12.17
C TYR A 277 -11.51 25.92 12.62
N TRP A 278 -10.64 26.38 13.52
CA TRP A 278 -9.53 25.57 14.04
C TRP A 278 -10.02 24.39 14.88
N CYS A 279 -11.04 24.61 15.71
CA CYS A 279 -11.68 23.55 16.48
C CYS A 279 -12.31 22.49 15.56
N THR A 280 -12.98 22.90 14.48
CA THR A 280 -13.57 21.98 13.51
C THR A 280 -12.51 21.15 12.80
N ILE A 281 -11.40 21.75 12.36
CA ILE A 281 -10.29 21.00 11.74
C ILE A 281 -9.78 19.91 12.68
N LEU A 282 -9.53 20.26 13.94
CA LEU A 282 -9.04 19.31 14.94
C LEU A 282 -10.07 18.21 15.20
N LEU A 283 -11.33 18.58 15.45
CA LEU A 283 -12.40 17.66 15.77
C LEU A 283 -12.65 16.67 14.62
N VAL A 284 -12.74 17.16 13.38
CA VAL A 284 -12.94 16.33 12.18
C VAL A 284 -11.74 15.41 11.96
N THR A 285 -10.51 15.94 12.08
CA THR A 285 -9.28 15.14 11.92
C THR A 285 -9.22 14.01 12.94
N VAL A 286 -9.49 14.28 14.22
CA VAL A 286 -9.51 13.27 15.27
C VAL A 286 -10.61 12.24 14.99
N SER A 287 -11.81 12.69 14.65
CA SER A 287 -12.97 11.81 14.42
C SER A 287 -12.73 10.85 13.24
N CYS A 288 -12.09 11.30 12.16
CA CYS A 288 -11.76 10.44 11.02
C CYS A 288 -10.70 9.38 11.35
N ASN A 289 -9.67 9.76 12.11
CA ASN A 289 -8.52 8.89 12.37
C ASN A 289 -8.73 7.94 13.57
N LEU A 290 -9.69 8.23 14.45
CA LEU A 290 -9.93 7.46 15.68
C LEU A 290 -10.29 5.99 15.42
N PRO A 291 -11.20 5.64 14.48
CA PRO A 291 -11.51 4.23 14.21
C PRO A 291 -10.29 3.45 13.69
N TYR A 292 -9.47 4.09 12.85
CA TYR A 292 -8.24 3.48 12.35
C TYR A 292 -7.23 3.23 13.48
N LEU A 293 -7.04 4.22 14.36
CA LEU A 293 -6.20 4.09 15.55
C LEU A 293 -6.70 2.98 16.48
N ALA A 294 -8.00 2.92 16.73
CA ALA A 294 -8.61 1.88 17.55
C ALA A 294 -8.41 0.49 16.94
N HIS A 295 -8.62 0.35 15.62
CA HIS A 295 -8.41 -0.90 14.89
C HIS A 295 -6.95 -1.37 14.97
N ILE A 296 -5.97 -0.49 14.70
CA ILE A 296 -4.56 -0.85 14.80
C ILE A 296 -4.17 -1.21 16.24
N SER A 297 -4.64 -0.46 17.23
CA SER A 297 -4.34 -0.73 18.63
C SER A 297 -4.91 -2.08 19.05
N PHE A 298 -6.16 -2.38 18.69
CA PHE A 298 -6.78 -3.68 18.93
C PHE A 298 -6.01 -4.80 18.23
N GLN A 299 -5.65 -4.62 16.95
CA GLN A 299 -4.89 -5.62 16.20
C GLN A 299 -3.53 -5.89 16.85
N ARG A 300 -2.80 -4.85 17.28
CA ARG A 300 -1.50 -5.02 17.95
C ARG A 300 -1.60 -5.72 19.29
N CYS A 301 -2.65 -5.44 20.08
CA CYS A 301 -2.82 -6.07 21.39
C CYS A 301 -3.27 -7.54 21.31
N PHE A 302 -4.21 -7.87 20.42
CA PHE A 302 -4.85 -9.19 20.41
C PHE A 302 -4.34 -10.15 19.32
N ASN A 303 -3.89 -9.62 18.18
CA ASN A 303 -3.41 -10.44 17.06
C ASN A 303 -2.27 -9.75 16.28
N PRO A 304 -1.09 -9.59 16.90
CA PRO A 304 0.03 -8.91 16.27
C PRO A 304 0.57 -9.71 15.08
N MET A 305 0.81 -9.02 13.96
CA MET A 305 1.48 -9.58 12.79
C MET A 305 2.99 -9.75 13.06
N ASP A 306 3.67 -10.64 12.32
CA ASP A 306 5.11 -10.93 12.53
C ASP A 306 5.99 -9.67 12.58
N HIS A 307 5.69 -8.68 11.72
CA HIS A 307 6.45 -7.44 11.70
C HIS A 307 6.22 -6.56 12.94
N HIS A 308 5.03 -6.59 13.55
CA HIS A 308 4.77 -5.90 14.81
C HIS A 308 5.61 -6.52 15.94
N ILE A 309 5.66 -7.85 16.01
CA ILE A 309 6.45 -8.58 17.02
C ILE A 309 7.94 -8.26 16.87
N ILE A 310 8.45 -8.27 15.63
CA ILE A 310 9.86 -7.97 15.36
C ILE A 310 10.19 -6.50 15.70
N GLN A 311 9.29 -5.56 15.41
CA GLN A 311 9.44 -4.16 15.80
C GLN A 311 9.48 -4.00 17.32
N GLU A 312 8.61 -4.68 18.06
CA GLU A 312 8.59 -4.66 19.53
C GLU A 312 9.88 -5.24 20.12
N ILE A 313 10.33 -6.40 19.63
CA ILE A 313 11.58 -7.04 20.11
C ILE A 313 12.76 -6.09 19.94
N LYS A 314 12.86 -5.42 18.79
CA LYS A 314 13.91 -4.42 18.53
C LYS A 314 13.76 -3.16 19.38
N TYR A 315 12.55 -2.66 19.56
CA TYR A 315 12.29 -1.47 20.35
C TYR A 315 12.69 -1.69 21.82
N TYR A 316 12.33 -2.84 22.38
CA TYR A 316 12.72 -3.26 23.73
C TYR A 316 14.16 -3.76 23.83
N LYS A 317 14.96 -3.74 22.74
CA LYS A 317 16.33 -4.29 22.67
C LYS A 317 16.46 -5.73 23.19
N LYS A 318 15.37 -6.50 23.14
CA LYS A 318 15.33 -7.91 23.58
C LYS A 318 16.17 -8.81 22.69
N ASP A 319 16.49 -8.37 21.48
CA ASP A 319 17.47 -9.01 20.60
C ASP A 319 18.89 -9.00 21.18
N VAL A 320 19.22 -7.97 21.97
CA VAL A 320 20.51 -7.84 22.66
C VAL A 320 20.47 -8.50 24.05
N GLU A 321 19.39 -8.31 24.80
CA GLU A 321 19.23 -8.86 26.16
C GLU A 321 19.04 -10.38 26.19
N ASP A 322 18.26 -10.94 25.25
CA ASP A 322 17.99 -12.38 25.16
C ASP A 322 18.35 -12.94 23.77
N GLN A 323 19.65 -13.09 23.56
CA GLN A 323 20.20 -13.68 22.33
C GLN A 323 19.79 -15.13 22.11
N GLN A 324 19.32 -15.86 23.13
CA GLN A 324 18.88 -17.24 22.99
C GLN A 324 17.48 -17.30 22.39
N MET A 325 16.55 -16.49 22.89
CA MET A 325 15.23 -16.30 22.29
C MET A 325 15.34 -15.84 20.83
N TRP A 326 16.19 -14.84 20.56
CA TRP A 326 16.40 -14.35 19.20
C TRP A 326 16.92 -15.44 18.24
N ARG A 327 17.90 -16.25 18.69
CA ARG A 327 18.40 -17.39 17.91
C ARG A 327 17.33 -18.46 17.68
N ARG A 328 16.48 -18.73 18.67
CA ARG A 328 15.38 -19.70 18.55
C ARG A 328 14.36 -19.24 17.50
N GLU A 329 13.88 -18.00 17.59
CA GLU A 329 12.92 -17.46 16.62
C GLU A 329 13.50 -17.38 15.20
N ARG A 330 14.78 -16.99 15.08
CA ARG A 330 15.49 -17.04 13.80
C ARG A 330 15.54 -18.46 13.20
N SER A 331 15.79 -19.47 14.04
CA SER A 331 15.86 -20.86 13.58
C SER A 331 14.49 -21.39 13.12
N LYS A 332 13.41 -21.04 13.83
CA LYS A 332 12.03 -21.35 13.44
C LYS A 332 11.66 -20.71 12.10
N ALA A 333 11.91 -19.40 11.95
CA ALA A 333 11.64 -18.68 10.71
C ALA A 333 12.35 -19.32 9.50
N ARG A 334 13.60 -19.78 9.68
CA ARG A 334 14.34 -20.51 8.65
C ARG A 334 13.74 -21.89 8.36
N GLN A 335 13.25 -22.59 9.37
CA GLN A 335 12.60 -23.89 9.21
C GLN A 335 11.29 -23.77 8.41
N GLU A 336 10.49 -22.74 8.69
CA GLU A 336 9.27 -22.43 7.95
C GLU A 336 9.54 -22.06 6.48
N THR A 337 10.72 -21.52 6.15
CA THR A 337 11.12 -21.23 4.76
C THR A 337 11.62 -22.43 3.96
N LYS A 338 11.82 -23.62 4.55
CA LYS A 338 12.21 -24.85 3.82
C LYS A 338 11.05 -25.46 3.00
N ILE A 339 10.14 -24.63 2.51
CA ILE A 339 8.96 -24.96 1.70
C ILE A 339 9.32 -25.70 0.41
N GLY A 340 10.55 -25.56 -0.11
CA GLY A 340 11.03 -26.34 -1.25
C GLY A 340 10.92 -27.87 -1.04
N LEU A 341 11.02 -28.35 0.21
CA LEU A 341 10.80 -29.76 0.52
C LEU A 341 9.30 -30.09 0.54
N THR A 342 8.49 -29.24 1.16
CA THR A 342 7.03 -29.42 1.32
C THR A 342 6.30 -29.34 -0.02
N VAL A 343 6.67 -28.42 -0.92
CA VAL A 343 6.12 -28.33 -2.29
C VAL A 343 6.52 -29.54 -3.13
N ARG A 344 7.73 -30.06 -2.97
CA ARG A 344 8.17 -31.29 -3.65
C ARG A 344 7.42 -32.51 -3.11
N VAL A 345 7.14 -32.54 -1.82
CA VAL A 345 6.30 -33.56 -1.17
C VAL A 345 4.84 -33.43 -1.60
N ASP A 346 4.26 -32.23 -1.63
CA ASP A 346 2.89 -31.97 -2.08
C ASP A 346 2.69 -32.26 -3.56
N ALA A 347 3.68 -31.91 -4.41
CA ALA A 347 3.70 -32.27 -5.82
C ALA A 347 3.77 -33.80 -5.99
N LYS A 348 4.59 -34.49 -5.17
CA LYS A 348 4.68 -35.95 -5.18
C LYS A 348 3.39 -36.61 -4.67
N ILE A 349 2.75 -36.03 -3.66
CA ILE A 349 1.44 -36.47 -3.13
C ILE A 349 0.34 -36.28 -4.18
N ARG A 350 0.30 -35.13 -4.88
CA ARG A 350 -0.63 -34.89 -6.01
C ARG A 350 -0.39 -35.87 -7.15
N GLN A 351 0.86 -36.12 -7.51
CA GLN A 351 1.22 -37.08 -8.55
C GLN A 351 0.83 -38.52 -8.18
N LEU A 352 1.02 -38.90 -6.91
CA LEU A 352 0.59 -40.19 -6.36
C LEU A 352 -0.94 -40.33 -6.37
N ARG A 353 -1.69 -39.29 -5.94
CA ARG A 353 -3.17 -39.27 -6.02
C ARG A 353 -3.65 -39.40 -7.47
N GLY A 354 -3.01 -38.71 -8.41
CA GLY A 354 -3.32 -38.81 -9.84
C GLY A 354 -3.12 -40.23 -10.39
N LYS A 355 -2.03 -40.91 -10.01
CA LYS A 355 -1.77 -42.31 -10.39
C LYS A 355 -2.78 -43.28 -9.75
N LEU A 356 -3.16 -43.05 -8.48
CA LEU A 356 -4.16 -43.86 -7.78
C LEU A 356 -5.54 -43.74 -8.43
N ASN A 357 -5.98 -42.53 -8.77
CA ASN A 357 -7.25 -42.32 -9.45
C ASN A 357 -7.27 -42.93 -10.86
N LYS A 358 -6.16 -42.84 -11.60
CA LYS A 358 -6.04 -43.48 -12.93
C LYS A 358 -6.08 -45.00 -12.82
N LYS A 359 -5.41 -45.59 -11.82
CA LYS A 359 -5.41 -47.04 -11.57
C LYS A 359 -6.80 -47.54 -11.16
N ASN A 360 -7.51 -46.79 -10.31
CA ASN A 360 -8.89 -47.10 -9.93
C ASN A 360 -9.84 -47.03 -11.13
N ALA A 361 -9.74 -46.00 -11.98
CA ALA A 361 -10.54 -45.90 -13.20
C ALA A 361 -10.27 -47.03 -14.21
N THR A 362 -9.03 -47.55 -14.26
CA THR A 362 -8.68 -48.68 -15.14
C THR A 362 -9.24 -50.00 -14.60
N LEU A 363 -9.28 -50.17 -13.27
CA LEU A 363 -9.88 -51.33 -12.60
C LEU A 363 -11.41 -51.36 -12.76
N THR A 364 -12.10 -50.21 -12.64
CA THR A 364 -13.54 -50.13 -12.93
C THR A 364 -13.87 -50.40 -14.38
N PHE A 365 -13.01 -49.98 -15.32
CA PHE A 365 -13.20 -50.26 -16.74
C PHE A 365 -13.07 -51.76 -17.05
N HIS A 366 -12.14 -52.46 -16.41
CA HIS A 366 -11.99 -53.91 -16.56
C HIS A 366 -13.10 -54.72 -15.87
N SER A 367 -13.69 -54.25 -14.77
CA SER A 367 -14.82 -54.93 -14.12
C SER A 367 -16.14 -54.80 -14.91
N CYS A 368 -16.27 -53.80 -15.77
CA CYS A 368 -17.48 -53.62 -16.60
C CYS A 368 -17.45 -54.42 -17.92
N ILE A 369 -16.33 -55.09 -18.26
CA ILE A 369 -16.17 -55.84 -19.52
C ILE A 369 -16.25 -57.36 -19.30
N ALA A 370 -16.37 -57.84 -18.06
CA ALA A 370 -16.59 -59.25 -17.79
C ALA A 370 -18.02 -59.66 -18.24
N PRO A 371 -18.19 -60.58 -19.19
CA PRO A 371 -19.51 -60.99 -19.66
C PRO A 371 -20.23 -61.77 -18.54
N PRO A 372 -21.55 -61.57 -18.37
CA PRO A 372 -22.32 -62.37 -17.43
C PRO A 372 -22.40 -63.82 -17.97
N SER A 373 -21.97 -64.77 -17.13
CA SER A 373 -22.05 -66.21 -17.34
C SER A 373 -23.48 -66.73 -17.22
#